data_AF-A0A1B8Y4N3-F1
#
_entry.id   AF-A0A1B8Y4N3-F1
#
_cell.length_a   1.000
_cell.length_b   1.000
_cell.length_c   1.000
_cell.angle_alpha   90.00
_cell.angle_beta   90.00
_cell.angle_gamma   90.00
#
_symmetry.space_group_name_H-M   'P 1'
#
loop_
_entity.id
_entity.type
_entity.pdbx_description
1 polymer ?
#
loop_
_entity_poly.entity_id
_entity_poly.type
_entity_poly.pdbx_seq_one_letter_code
_entity_poly.pdbx_strand_id
1 'polypeptide(L)'
;MDLWWLLWISLLFLVPFILMEISSGFKFHFKLVYYCAMCLLLSALAAPMCLLTNGGRTVHNMRIISRVVRTLKYFFGVRFEVKGLENFQIDGPCVIISNHQSILDMMGLMEILPDRCVQIAKKELMYAGSVGLITYLGGVIYINRKRTSDAKSIMAAVAQAMISDN
;
A
#
# COMPACT_ATOMS: atom_id res chain seq x y z
N MET A 1 -9.51 -14.81 43.51
CA MET A 1 -9.62 -14.20 42.17
C MET A 1 -9.85 -15.32 41.18
N ASP A 2 -11.02 -15.35 40.55
CA ASP A 2 -11.39 -16.41 39.63
C ASP A 2 -10.52 -16.37 38.36
N LEU A 3 -9.84 -17.48 38.07
CA LEU A 3 -8.89 -17.60 36.95
C LEU A 3 -9.56 -18.00 35.62
N TRP A 4 -10.88 -18.17 35.61
CA TRP A 4 -11.65 -18.67 34.47
C TRP A 4 -11.56 -17.80 33.21
N TRP A 5 -11.35 -16.49 33.36
CA TRP A 5 -11.16 -15.58 32.24
C TRP A 5 -9.83 -15.83 31.50
N LEU A 6 -8.78 -16.32 32.18
CA LEU A 6 -7.53 -16.72 31.52
C LEU A 6 -7.74 -17.92 30.60
N LEU A 7 -8.60 -18.87 30.98
CA LEU A 7 -8.95 -20.00 30.14
C LEU A 7 -9.64 -19.54 28.85
N TRP A 8 -10.63 -18.64 28.96
CA TRP A 8 -11.30 -18.07 27.78
C TRP A 8 -10.35 -17.28 26.87
N ILE A 9 -9.43 -16.49 27.45
CA ILE A 9 -8.40 -15.79 26.68
C ILE A 9 -7.47 -16.79 25.97
N SER A 10 -7.03 -17.84 26.68
CA SER A 10 -6.16 -18.86 26.07
C SER A 10 -6.84 -19.58 24.92
N LEU A 11 -8.12 -19.98 25.08
CA LEU A 11 -8.91 -20.62 24.02
C LEU A 11 -9.11 -19.69 22.81
N LEU A 12 -9.32 -18.40 23.04
CA LEU A 12 -9.47 -17.39 21.99
C LEU A 12 -8.24 -17.33 21.06
N PHE A 13 -7.04 -17.53 21.59
CA PHE A 13 -5.81 -17.54 20.79
C PHE A 13 -5.45 -18.94 20.25
N LEU A 14 -5.70 -20.00 21.03
CA LEU A 14 -5.30 -21.36 20.70
C LEU A 14 -6.15 -21.97 19.58
N VAL A 15 -7.46 -21.69 19.56
CA VAL A 15 -8.37 -22.24 18.53
C VAL A 15 -8.05 -21.71 17.13
N PRO A 16 -7.89 -20.39 16.88
CA PRO A 16 -7.45 -19.89 15.58
C PRO A 16 -6.06 -20.41 15.19
N PHE A 17 -5.14 -20.56 16.15
CA PHE A 17 -3.81 -21.10 15.89
C PHE A 17 -3.87 -22.52 15.34
N ILE A 18 -4.64 -23.41 15.97
CA ILE A 18 -4.85 -24.78 15.50
C ILE A 18 -5.53 -24.79 14.12
N LEU A 19 -6.57 -23.97 13.93
CA LEU A 19 -7.27 -23.87 12.64
C LEU A 19 -6.35 -23.42 11.49
N MET A 20 -5.37 -22.55 11.77
CA MET A 20 -4.36 -22.15 10.79
C MET A 20 -3.40 -23.27 10.40
N GLU A 21 -3.18 -24.26 11.27
CA GLU A 21 -2.34 -25.43 10.95
C GLU A 21 -3.11 -26.53 10.22
N ILE A 22 -4.42 -26.66 10.48
CA ILE A 22 -5.26 -27.70 9.87
C ILE A 22 -5.78 -27.29 8.49
N SER A 23 -6.16 -26.02 8.30
CA SER A 23 -6.84 -25.56 7.08
C SER A 23 -6.05 -24.47 6.35
N SER A 24 -5.56 -24.81 5.16
CA SER A 24 -4.90 -23.87 4.25
C SER A 24 -5.83 -22.72 3.83
N GLY A 25 -7.11 -23.01 3.62
CA GLY A 25 -8.13 -22.02 3.30
C GLY A 25 -8.34 -21.03 4.44
N PHE A 26 -8.49 -21.51 5.67
CA PHE A 26 -8.60 -20.65 6.85
C PHE A 26 -7.34 -19.80 7.04
N LYS A 27 -6.15 -20.41 6.94
CA LYS A 27 -4.85 -19.74 7.01
C LYS A 27 -4.74 -18.59 6.00
N PHE A 28 -5.17 -18.82 4.75
CA PHE A 28 -5.15 -17.80 3.71
C PHE A 28 -6.05 -16.62 4.05
N HIS A 29 -7.33 -16.86 4.37
CA HIS A 29 -8.29 -15.80 4.67
C HIS A 29 -7.90 -15.03 5.94
N PHE A 30 -7.40 -15.73 6.96
CA PHE A 30 -6.90 -15.11 8.18
C PHE A 30 -5.73 -14.15 7.87
N LYS A 31 -4.74 -14.60 7.10
CA LYS A 31 -3.60 -13.77 6.69
C LYS A 31 -4.04 -12.58 5.84
N LEU A 32 -5.01 -12.76 4.94
CA LEU A 32 -5.54 -11.68 4.10
C LEU A 32 -6.27 -10.62 4.94
N VAL A 33 -7.13 -11.03 5.87
CA VAL A 33 -7.83 -10.12 6.79
C VAL A 33 -6.82 -9.40 7.68
N TYR A 34 -5.84 -10.12 8.22
CA TYR A 34 -4.75 -9.54 9.01
C TYR A 34 -3.97 -8.50 8.21
N TYR A 35 -3.62 -8.78 6.96
CA TYR A 35 -2.95 -7.84 6.06
C TYR A 35 -3.80 -6.58 5.83
N CYS A 36 -5.08 -6.73 5.48
CA CYS A 36 -5.97 -5.60 5.26
C CYS A 36 -6.14 -4.74 6.53
N ALA A 37 -6.27 -5.36 7.70
CA ALA A 37 -6.37 -4.68 8.99
C ALA A 37 -5.09 -3.88 9.30
N MET A 38 -3.91 -4.47 9.06
CA MET A 38 -2.63 -3.77 9.22
C MET A 38 -2.49 -2.61 8.24
N CYS A 39 -2.89 -2.77 6.97
CA CYS A 39 -2.92 -1.67 6.00
C CYS A 39 -3.80 -0.51 6.49
N LEU A 40 -5.00 -0.79 6.99
CA LEU A 40 -5.90 0.23 7.51
C LEU A 40 -5.32 0.92 8.76
N LEU A 41 -4.79 0.15 9.71
CA LEU A 41 -4.19 0.68 10.94
C LEU A 41 -2.97 1.55 10.64
N LEU A 42 -1.99 1.03 9.91
CA LEU A 42 -0.76 1.75 9.60
C LEU A 42 -1.03 2.99 8.75
N SER A 43 -1.99 2.93 7.81
CA SER A 43 -2.39 4.11 7.04
C SER A 43 -3.05 5.18 7.91
N ALA A 44 -3.86 4.77 8.90
CA ALA A 44 -4.48 5.70 9.84
C ALA A 44 -3.43 6.39 10.73
N LEU A 45 -2.40 5.66 11.15
CA LEU A 45 -1.28 6.21 11.93
C LEU A 45 -0.36 7.10 11.08
N ALA A 46 -0.15 6.76 9.80
CA ALA A 46 0.69 7.52 8.89
C ALA A 46 0.04 8.84 8.42
N ALA A 47 -1.29 8.93 8.40
CA ALA A 47 -2.00 10.11 7.91
C ALA A 47 -1.69 11.39 8.72
N PRO A 48 -1.75 11.38 10.07
CA PRO A 48 -1.28 12.50 10.89
C PRO A 48 0.19 12.84 10.62
N MET A 49 1.07 11.84 10.46
CA MET A 49 2.47 12.09 10.16
C MET A 49 2.63 12.86 8.84
N CYS A 50 1.94 12.45 7.78
CA CYS A 50 1.96 13.14 6.48
C CYS A 50 1.44 14.59 6.57
N LEU A 51 0.36 14.80 7.33
CA LEU A 51 -0.20 16.13 7.54
C LEU A 51 0.73 17.04 8.34
N LEU A 52 1.38 16.51 9.38
CA LEU A 52 2.30 17.28 10.22
C LEU A 52 3.62 17.60 9.51
N THR A 53 4.12 16.69 8.66
CA THR A 53 5.40 16.92 7.97
C THR A 53 5.26 17.76 6.70
N ASN A 54 4.17 17.58 5.95
CA ASN A 54 4.02 18.17 4.61
C ASN A 54 2.72 18.96 4.41
N GLY A 55 1.90 19.13 5.44
CA GLY A 55 0.69 19.97 5.45
C GLY A 55 -0.54 19.39 4.76
N GLY A 56 -0.35 18.69 3.63
CA GLY A 56 -1.48 18.22 2.82
C GLY A 56 -1.08 17.25 1.71
N ARG A 57 -1.85 17.27 0.61
CA ARG A 57 -1.65 16.38 -0.52
C ARG A 57 -0.38 16.74 -1.30
N THR A 58 0.61 15.85 -1.28
CA THR A 58 1.87 16.01 -2.01
C THR A 58 2.55 14.67 -2.24
N VAL A 59 3.27 14.55 -3.37
CA VAL A 59 4.05 13.33 -3.69
C VAL A 59 5.13 13.03 -2.65
N HIS A 60 5.64 14.06 -1.94
CA HIS A 60 6.66 13.87 -0.90
C HIS A 60 6.20 12.98 0.27
N ASN A 61 4.89 12.88 0.50
CA ASN A 61 4.32 11.94 1.47
C ASN A 61 4.61 10.48 1.10
N MET A 62 4.86 10.16 -0.18
CA MET A 62 5.21 8.81 -0.61
C MET A 62 6.45 8.28 0.11
N ARG A 63 7.44 9.12 0.46
CA ARG A 63 8.59 8.67 1.25
C ARG A 63 8.17 8.09 2.61
N ILE A 64 7.21 8.73 3.28
CA ILE A 64 6.69 8.26 4.58
C ILE A 64 5.86 6.99 4.37
N ILE A 65 4.96 7.02 3.38
CA ILE A 65 4.08 5.90 3.05
C ILE A 65 4.89 4.66 2.69
N SER A 66 5.88 4.78 1.80
CA SER A 66 6.78 3.68 1.42
C SER A 66 7.48 3.10 2.63
N ARG A 67 8.05 3.92 3.52
CA ARG A 67 8.70 3.44 4.75
C ARG A 67 7.75 2.64 5.63
N VAL A 68 6.53 3.15 5.84
CA VAL A 68 5.50 2.46 6.63
C VAL A 68 5.10 1.14 5.98
N VAL A 69 4.78 1.14 4.68
CA VAL A 69 4.35 -0.06 3.95
C VAL A 69 5.44 -1.13 3.93
N ARG A 70 6.72 -0.75 3.79
CA ARG A 70 7.85 -1.70 3.82
C ARG A 70 7.96 -2.45 5.13
N THR A 71 7.44 -1.93 6.24
CA THR A 71 7.44 -2.65 7.52
C THR A 71 6.53 -3.88 7.50
N LEU A 72 5.50 -3.91 6.63
CA LEU A 72 4.57 -5.03 6.51
C LEU A 72 5.29 -6.34 6.18
N LYS A 73 6.37 -6.29 5.38
CA LYS A 73 7.11 -7.50 4.99
C LYS A 73 7.62 -8.32 6.19
N TYR A 74 7.95 -7.66 7.31
CA TYR A 74 8.43 -8.33 8.51
C TYR A 74 7.34 -9.13 9.22
N PHE A 75 6.10 -8.63 9.24
CA PHE A 75 4.96 -9.34 9.82
C PHE A 75 4.57 -10.59 9.02
N PHE A 76 4.88 -10.61 7.73
CA PHE A 76 4.60 -11.75 6.84
C PHE A 76 5.82 -12.61 6.54
N GLY A 77 6.99 -12.29 7.10
CA GLY A 77 8.24 -13.00 6.83
C GLY A 77 8.69 -12.97 5.36
N VAL A 78 8.25 -11.95 4.61
CA VAL A 78 8.54 -11.81 3.17
C VAL A 78 9.90 -11.14 2.97
N ARG A 79 10.71 -11.70 2.08
CA ARG A 79 11.98 -11.13 1.63
C ARG A 79 11.87 -10.76 0.17
N PHE A 80 12.33 -9.56 -0.18
CA PHE A 80 12.38 -9.09 -1.56
C PHE A 80 13.81 -9.17 -2.07
N GLU A 81 13.97 -9.76 -3.25
CA GLU A 81 15.21 -9.68 -4.03
C GLU A 81 14.95 -8.68 -5.16
N VAL A 82 15.73 -7.60 -5.18
CA VAL A 82 15.64 -6.55 -6.21
C VAL A 82 16.79 -6.71 -7.18
N LYS A 83 16.48 -6.71 -8.48
CA LYS A 83 17.47 -6.76 -9.58
C LYS A 83 17.19 -5.62 -10.54
N GLY A 84 18.24 -5.05 -11.13
CA GLY A 84 18.08 -3.99 -12.14
C GLY A 84 17.75 -2.62 -11.56
N LEU A 85 18.08 -2.34 -10.30
CA LEU A 85 17.81 -1.04 -9.67
C LEU A 85 18.66 0.07 -10.31
N GLU A 86 19.82 -0.29 -10.86
CA GLU A 86 20.68 0.57 -11.67
C GLU A 86 19.94 1.16 -12.90
N ASN A 87 18.91 0.50 -13.41
CA ASN A 87 18.11 1.02 -14.54
C ASN A 87 17.27 2.25 -14.16
N PHE A 88 17.18 2.60 -12.88
CA PHE A 88 16.53 3.84 -12.42
C PHE A 88 17.45 5.05 -12.45
N GLN A 89 18.74 4.87 -12.78
CA GLN A 89 19.70 5.96 -12.97
C GLN A 89 19.53 6.59 -14.36
N ILE A 90 18.42 7.28 -14.55
CA ILE A 90 18.08 7.98 -15.78
C ILE A 90 17.94 9.47 -15.52
N ASP A 91 18.25 10.27 -16.53
CA ASP A 91 18.01 11.71 -16.50
C ASP A 91 16.56 11.99 -16.91
N GLY A 92 15.81 12.63 -16.00
CA GLY A 92 14.43 13.07 -16.23
C GLY A 92 13.33 12.06 -15.84
N PRO A 93 12.07 12.36 -16.19
CA PRO A 93 10.92 11.60 -15.76
C PRO A 93 10.81 10.26 -16.50
N CYS A 94 10.29 9.24 -15.82
CA CYS A 94 9.93 7.97 -16.46
C CYS A 94 8.55 7.48 -16.06
N VAL A 95 8.04 6.55 -16.88
CA VAL A 95 6.84 5.78 -16.58
C VAL A 95 7.26 4.37 -16.15
N ILE A 96 6.94 4.00 -14.92
CA ILE A 96 7.19 2.66 -14.39
C ILE A 96 5.94 1.82 -14.67
N ILE A 97 6.13 0.70 -15.36
CA ILE A 97 5.06 -0.25 -15.70
C ILE A 97 5.31 -1.53 -14.93
N SER A 98 4.32 -1.94 -14.12
CA SER A 98 4.35 -3.19 -13.36
C SER A 98 3.16 -4.05 -13.73
N ASN A 99 3.37 -5.36 -13.82
CA ASN A 99 2.28 -6.31 -13.68
C ASN A 99 1.65 -6.16 -12.29
N HIS A 100 0.33 -6.41 -12.20
CA HIS A 100 -0.39 -6.33 -10.92
C HIS A 100 -1.17 -7.63 -10.71
N GLN A 101 -0.66 -8.49 -9.83
CA GLN A 101 -1.23 -9.77 -9.48
C GLN A 101 -2.11 -9.68 -8.23
N SER A 102 -1.70 -8.88 -7.24
CA SER A 102 -2.34 -8.89 -5.93
C SER A 102 -2.16 -7.59 -5.14
N ILE A 103 -2.90 -7.46 -4.03
CA ILE A 103 -2.72 -6.38 -3.06
C ILE A 103 -1.35 -6.43 -2.36
N LEU A 104 -0.67 -7.58 -2.35
CA LEU A 104 0.66 -7.74 -1.74
C LEU A 104 1.76 -7.07 -2.58
N ASP A 105 1.50 -6.84 -3.87
CA ASP A 105 2.46 -6.21 -4.79
C ASP A 105 2.90 -4.84 -4.29
N MET A 106 2.04 -4.14 -3.54
CA MET A 106 2.36 -2.86 -2.93
C MET A 106 3.59 -2.94 -2.01
N MET A 107 3.76 -4.04 -1.24
CA MET A 107 4.95 -4.20 -0.40
C MET A 107 6.23 -4.26 -1.24
N GLY A 108 6.20 -4.97 -2.37
CA GLY A 108 7.35 -5.09 -3.28
C GLY A 108 7.63 -3.80 -4.04
N LEU A 109 6.59 -3.14 -4.57
CA LEU A 109 6.73 -1.87 -5.27
C LEU A 109 7.35 -0.80 -4.37
N MET A 110 6.95 -0.73 -3.10
CA MET A 110 7.52 0.25 -2.15
C MET A 110 9.00 0.03 -1.84
N GLU A 111 9.60 -1.12 -2.20
CA GLU A 111 11.06 -1.33 -2.10
C GLU A 111 11.84 -0.69 -3.25
N ILE A 112 11.20 -0.45 -4.41
CA ILE A 112 11.89 -0.02 -5.63
C ILE A 112 11.46 1.36 -6.14
N LEU A 113 10.25 1.82 -5.78
CA LEU A 113 9.73 3.07 -6.31
C LEU A 113 10.55 4.28 -5.80
N PRO A 114 10.91 5.23 -6.69
CA PRO A 114 11.58 6.47 -6.29
C PRO A 114 10.73 7.31 -5.32
N ASP A 115 11.41 8.13 -4.51
CA ASP A 115 10.74 9.00 -3.53
C ASP A 115 9.71 9.96 -4.16
N ARG A 116 9.98 10.44 -5.38
CA ARG A 116 9.08 11.32 -6.15
C ARG A 116 8.33 10.53 -7.24
N CYS A 117 7.66 9.44 -6.86
CA CYS A 117 6.84 8.65 -7.77
C CYS A 117 5.35 8.78 -7.46
N VAL A 118 4.55 9.12 -8.46
CA VAL A 118 3.08 9.16 -8.36
C VAL A 118 2.50 7.90 -9.00
N GLN A 119 1.64 7.20 -8.25
CA GLN A 119 0.95 6.00 -8.73
C GLN A 119 -0.42 6.34 -9.32
N ILE A 120 -0.91 5.47 -10.21
CA ILE A 120 -2.26 5.55 -10.78
C ILE A 120 -3.13 4.45 -10.20
N ALA A 121 -4.22 4.83 -9.55
CA ALA A 121 -5.15 3.92 -8.88
C ALA A 121 -6.57 3.98 -9.45
N LYS A 122 -7.38 2.96 -9.16
CA LYS A 122 -8.83 2.96 -9.45
C LYS A 122 -9.52 4.01 -8.59
N LYS A 123 -10.47 4.77 -9.16
CA LYS A 123 -11.23 5.81 -8.44
C LYS A 123 -11.88 5.30 -7.15
N GLU A 124 -12.35 4.06 -7.15
CA GLU A 124 -12.99 3.43 -6.00
C GLU A 124 -12.04 3.29 -4.79
N LEU A 125 -10.73 3.20 -5.02
CA LEU A 125 -9.74 3.04 -3.95
C LEU A 125 -9.66 4.25 -3.01
N MET A 126 -10.07 5.43 -3.50
CA MET A 126 -10.18 6.64 -2.69
C MET A 126 -11.13 6.46 -1.49
N TYR A 127 -12.09 5.53 -1.60
CA TYR A 127 -13.08 5.26 -0.54
C TYR A 127 -12.67 4.10 0.38
N ALA A 128 -11.45 3.57 0.26
CA ALA A 128 -10.94 2.47 1.08
C ALA A 128 -10.48 2.93 2.49
N GLY A 129 -11.29 3.74 3.17
CA GLY A 129 -11.01 4.25 4.52
C GLY A 129 -9.68 4.99 4.63
N SER A 130 -8.89 4.65 5.66
CA SER A 130 -7.58 5.27 5.90
C SER A 130 -6.56 5.01 4.79
N VAL A 131 -6.66 3.89 4.07
CA VAL A 131 -5.82 3.62 2.88
C VAL A 131 -6.16 4.61 1.75
N GLY A 132 -7.44 4.90 1.54
CA GLY A 132 -7.87 5.93 0.59
C GLY A 132 -7.37 7.32 0.97
N LEU A 133 -7.40 7.65 2.26
CA LEU A 133 -6.87 8.91 2.79
C LEU A 133 -5.36 9.04 2.56
N ILE A 134 -4.56 8.03 2.93
CA ILE A 134 -3.11 8.13 2.83
C ILE A 134 -2.65 8.17 1.37
N THR A 135 -3.30 7.42 0.48
CA THR A 135 -3.00 7.45 -0.95
C THR A 135 -3.41 8.78 -1.59
N TYR A 136 -4.53 9.38 -1.17
CA TYR A 136 -4.88 10.76 -1.53
C TYR A 136 -3.80 11.75 -1.09
N LEU A 137 -3.38 11.71 0.19
CA LEU A 137 -2.31 12.56 0.72
C LEU A 137 -0.98 12.34 0.01
N GLY A 138 -0.69 11.10 -0.39
CA GLY A 138 0.47 10.69 -1.20
C GLY A 138 0.49 11.24 -2.63
N GLY A 139 -0.56 11.94 -3.06
CA GLY A 139 -0.65 12.50 -4.41
C GLY A 139 -1.05 11.47 -5.47
N VAL A 140 -1.53 10.27 -5.09
CA VAL A 140 -1.99 9.24 -6.04
C VAL A 140 -3.06 9.80 -6.98
N ILE A 141 -2.98 9.41 -8.24
CA ILE A 141 -3.89 9.84 -9.30
C ILE A 141 -4.95 8.77 -9.50
N TYR A 142 -6.21 9.17 -9.47
CA TYR A 142 -7.34 8.27 -9.54
C TYR A 142 -7.98 8.30 -10.92
N ILE A 143 -8.14 7.13 -11.55
CA ILE A 143 -8.79 6.99 -12.85
C ILE A 143 -10.07 6.17 -12.76
N ASN A 144 -11.08 6.57 -13.54
CA ASN A 144 -12.26 5.75 -13.76
C ASN A 144 -12.04 4.82 -14.95
N ARG A 145 -11.74 3.55 -14.67
CA ARG A 145 -11.45 2.56 -15.73
C ARG A 145 -12.68 2.19 -16.57
N LYS A 146 -13.89 2.49 -16.11
CA LYS A 146 -15.12 2.28 -16.90
C LYS A 146 -15.35 3.39 -17.94
N ARG A 147 -14.68 4.53 -17.80
CA ARG A 147 -14.74 5.67 -18.73
C ARG A 147 -13.38 5.89 -19.39
N THR A 148 -13.12 5.13 -20.45
CA THR A 148 -11.82 5.11 -21.14
C THR A 148 -11.38 6.49 -21.65
N SER A 149 -12.31 7.32 -22.12
CA SER A 149 -12.03 8.70 -22.54
C SER A 149 -11.40 9.54 -21.42
N ASP A 150 -12.00 9.46 -20.23
CA ASP A 150 -11.56 10.23 -19.07
C ASP A 150 -10.20 9.73 -18.58
N ALA A 151 -10.01 8.41 -18.55
CA ALA A 151 -8.72 7.81 -18.18
C ALA A 151 -7.59 8.25 -19.14
N LYS A 152 -7.85 8.25 -20.47
CA LYS A 152 -6.90 8.73 -21.46
C LYS A 152 -6.58 10.21 -21.29
N SER A 153 -7.59 11.04 -21.02
CA SER A 153 -7.40 12.47 -20.76
C SER A 153 -6.51 12.72 -19.54
N ILE A 154 -6.76 12.01 -18.42
CA ILE A 154 -5.92 12.10 -17.22
C ILE A 154 -4.49 11.67 -17.52
N MET A 155 -4.30 10.56 -18.23
CA MET A 155 -2.96 10.08 -18.61
C MET A 155 -2.23 11.09 -19.51
N ALA A 156 -2.93 11.74 -20.44
CA ALA A 156 -2.35 12.80 -21.28
C ALA A 156 -1.93 14.03 -20.45
N ALA A 157 -2.75 14.44 -19.47
CA ALA A 157 -2.40 15.53 -18.56
C ALA A 157 -1.17 15.18 -17.69
N VAL A 158 -1.06 13.94 -17.22
CA VAL A 158 0.12 13.46 -16.48
C VAL A 158 1.36 13.48 -17.36
N ALA A 159 1.27 13.01 -18.60
CA ALA A 159 2.38 13.05 -19.54
C ALA A 159 2.84 14.49 -19.81
N GLN A 160 1.90 15.43 -19.96
CA GLN A 160 2.23 16.84 -20.14
C GLN A 160 2.93 17.44 -18.91
N ALA A 161 2.45 17.12 -17.70
CA ALA A 161 3.07 17.57 -16.45
C ALA A 161 4.48 17.00 -16.26
N MET A 162 4.71 15.74 -16.65
CA MET A 162 6.04 15.14 -16.64
C MET A 162 7.02 15.90 -17.56
N ILE A 163 6.56 16.37 -18.72
CA ILE A 163 7.38 17.13 -19.67
C ILE A 163 7.62 18.56 -19.17
N SER A 164 6.63 19.21 -18.54
CA SER A 164 6.76 20.60 -18.08
C SER A 164 7.56 20.78 -16.79
N ASP A 165 7.55 19.77 -15.92
CA ASP A 165 8.19 19.81 -14.59
C ASP A 165 9.64 19.27 -14.61
N ASN A 166 10.18 19.01 -15.81
CA ASN A 166 11.54 18.53 -16.04
C ASN A 166 12.45 19.68 -16.44
#